data_AF-A0A1F8PC56-F1
#
_entry.id   AF-A0A1F8PC56-F1
#
_cell.length_a   1.000
_cell.length_b   1.000
_cell.length_c   1.000
_cell.angle_alpha   90.00
_cell.angle_beta   90.00
_cell.angle_gamma   90.00
#
_symmetry.space_group_name_H-M   'P 1'
#
loop_
_entity.id
_entity.type
_entity.pdbx_description
1 polymer ?
#
loop_
_entity_poly.entity_id
_entity_poly.type
_entity_poly.pdbx_seq_one_letter_code
_entity_poly.pdbx_strand_id
1 'polypeptide(L)'
;MKVIPMKRMTFSHNDVLFVLLCFEGPDPYSSAGGLGMRVSNLSQTLAELGFQTHFFFVGNPRLKGEETMRDGRLILHRWCQWISEYYPKGVYHGEYDKLNDFNISIPWFVVENIVKPA
;
A
#
# COMPACT_ATOMS: atom_id res chain seq x y z
N MET A 1 2.48 -28.79 -34.83
CA MET A 1 1.99 -27.93 -33.74
C MET A 1 2.45 -26.51 -34.04
N LYS A 2 1.56 -25.56 -34.37
CA LYS A 2 1.94 -24.15 -34.64
C LYS A 2 2.07 -23.43 -33.29
N VAL A 3 3.27 -22.98 -32.96
CA VAL A 3 3.48 -22.08 -31.82
C VAL A 3 2.94 -20.72 -32.23
N ILE A 4 1.85 -20.28 -31.59
CA ILE A 4 1.32 -18.93 -31.77
C ILE A 4 2.27 -17.99 -31.01
N PRO A 5 2.90 -17.01 -31.65
CA PRO A 5 3.78 -16.08 -30.95
C PRO A 5 2.94 -15.25 -29.97
N MET A 6 3.24 -15.33 -28.68
CA MET A 6 2.73 -14.38 -27.70
C MET A 6 3.27 -12.99 -28.05
N LYS A 7 2.37 -12.09 -28.45
CA LYS A 7 2.68 -10.69 -28.69
C LYS A 7 3.23 -10.10 -27.39
N ARG A 8 4.47 -9.60 -27.39
CA ARG A 8 5.01 -8.82 -26.27
C ARG A 8 4.09 -7.62 -26.07
N MET A 9 3.32 -7.63 -25.00
CA MET A 9 2.47 -6.51 -24.62
C MET A 9 3.38 -5.47 -23.96
N THR A 10 3.64 -4.38 -24.68
CA THR A 10 4.36 -3.23 -24.13
C THR A 10 3.36 -2.37 -23.40
N PHE A 11 3.39 -2.41 -22.07
CA PHE A 11 2.61 -1.50 -21.22
C PHE A 11 3.39 -0.19 -21.04
N SER A 12 2.72 0.93 -21.21
CA SER A 12 3.20 2.23 -20.75
C SER A 12 3.00 2.36 -19.24
N HIS A 13 3.66 3.33 -18.59
CA HIS A 13 3.52 3.58 -17.15
C HIS A 13 2.09 3.96 -16.71
N ASN A 14 1.21 4.30 -17.65
CA ASN A 14 -0.18 4.64 -17.37
C ASN A 14 -1.13 3.45 -17.57
N ASP A 15 -0.65 2.34 -18.13
CA ASP A 15 -1.46 1.13 -18.35
C ASP A 15 -1.39 0.16 -17.16
N VAL A 16 -0.53 0.45 -16.19
CA VAL A 16 -0.27 -0.39 -15.00
C VAL A 16 -0.15 0.50 -13.77
N LEU A 17 -0.90 0.13 -12.73
CA LEU A 17 -0.70 0.63 -11.38
C LEU A 17 -0.35 -0.52 -10.43
N PHE A 18 0.34 -0.20 -9.34
CA PHE A 18 0.69 -1.15 -8.29
C PHE A 18 -0.08 -0.85 -7.01
N VAL A 19 -0.61 -1.89 -6.38
CA VAL A 19 -1.18 -1.82 -5.03
C VAL A 19 -0.38 -2.74 -4.13
N LEU A 20 0.28 -2.16 -3.12
CA LEU A 20 1.08 -2.85 -2.14
C LEU A 20 0.35 -2.83 -0.80
N LEU A 21 0.13 -4.01 -0.23
CA LEU A 21 -0.48 -4.19 1.08
C LEU A 21 0.60 -4.78 2.00
N CYS A 22 0.98 -4.05 3.04
CA CYS A 22 1.89 -4.54 4.06
C CYS A 22 1.40 -4.08 5.42
N PHE A 23 1.52 -4.91 6.45
CA PHE A 23 1.11 -4.49 7.78
C PHE A 23 2.02 -3.36 8.31
N GLU A 24 3.32 -3.45 8.02
CA GLU A 24 4.33 -2.45 8.34
C GLU A 24 4.47 -1.38 7.26
N GLY A 25 4.93 -0.19 7.65
CA GLY A 25 5.07 0.96 6.78
C GLY A 25 6.27 1.85 7.13
N PRO A 26 6.43 2.99 6.43
CA PRO A 26 7.60 3.85 6.55
C PRO A 26 7.56 4.73 7.82
N ASP A 27 6.40 4.91 8.44
CA ASP A 27 6.27 5.72 9.64
C ASP A 27 6.90 5.02 10.85
N PRO A 28 7.48 5.75 11.82
CA PRO A 28 8.00 5.16 13.05
C PRO A 28 6.99 4.32 13.83
N TYR A 29 5.70 4.70 13.82
CA TYR A 29 4.62 3.90 14.44
C TYR A 29 4.43 2.55 13.73
N SER A 30 4.59 2.56 12.41
CA SER A 30 4.29 1.46 11.50
C SER A 30 5.50 0.55 11.25
N SER A 31 6.64 0.85 11.88
CA SER A 31 7.90 0.15 11.68
C SER A 31 8.24 -0.70 12.90
N ALA A 32 8.49 -1.98 12.68
CA ALA A 32 8.88 -2.92 13.74
C ALA A 32 9.98 -3.89 13.29
N GLY A 33 10.18 -4.07 11.98
CA GLY A 33 11.28 -4.87 11.46
C GLY A 33 11.69 -4.48 10.03
N GLY A 34 12.44 -5.37 9.38
CA GLY A 34 12.95 -5.13 8.03
C GLY A 34 11.91 -5.30 6.91
N LEU A 35 10.71 -5.81 7.21
CA LEU A 35 9.66 -6.01 6.21
C LEU A 35 9.11 -4.68 5.71
N GLY A 36 8.73 -3.77 6.62
CA GLY A 36 8.26 -2.43 6.26
C GLY A 36 9.27 -1.66 5.41
N MET A 37 10.56 -1.77 5.74
CA MET A 37 11.64 -1.13 4.97
C MET A 37 11.74 -1.66 3.53
N ARG A 38 11.64 -2.98 3.32
CA ARG A 38 11.73 -3.56 1.97
C ARG A 38 10.55 -3.14 1.10
N VAL A 39 9.34 -3.17 1.64
CA VAL A 39 8.14 -2.75 0.88
C VAL A 39 8.14 -1.25 0.63
N SER A 40 8.57 -0.45 1.61
CA SER A 40 8.72 1.01 1.44
C SER A 40 9.73 1.38 0.37
N ASN A 41 10.85 0.65 0.27
CA ASN A 41 11.82 0.87 -0.78
C ASN A 41 11.26 0.43 -2.15
N LEU A 42 10.59 -0.71 -2.21
CA LEU A 42 9.91 -1.16 -3.43
C LEU A 42 8.88 -0.14 -3.92
N SER A 43 8.05 0.41 -3.02
CA SER A 43 7.01 1.38 -3.37
C SER A 43 7.61 2.68 -3.93
N GLN A 44 8.70 3.15 -3.33
CA GLN A 44 9.42 4.33 -3.81
C GLN A 44 10.06 4.07 -5.17
N THR A 45 10.72 2.92 -5.36
CA THR A 45 11.33 2.57 -6.64
C THR A 45 10.29 2.46 -7.75
N LEU A 46 9.12 1.84 -7.51
CA LEU A 46 8.06 1.75 -8.51
C LEU A 46 7.53 3.14 -8.91
N ALA A 47 7.34 4.03 -7.94
CA ALA A 47 6.92 5.41 -8.19
C ALA A 47 7.98 6.22 -8.96
N GLU A 48 9.27 6.04 -8.63
CA GLU A 48 10.40 6.70 -9.31
C GLU A 48 10.60 6.19 -10.73
N LEU A 49 10.27 4.92 -10.99
CA LEU A 49 10.18 4.37 -12.35
C LEU A 49 8.98 4.92 -13.13
N GLY A 50 8.08 5.67 -12.47
CA GLY A 50 6.95 6.34 -13.10
C GLY A 50 5.63 5.60 -12.96
N PHE A 51 5.55 4.48 -12.25
CA PHE A 51 4.27 3.78 -12.07
C PHE A 51 3.46 4.39 -10.93
N GLN A 52 2.15 4.55 -11.13
CA GLN A 52 1.27 4.88 -10.02
C GLN A 52 1.27 3.73 -9.00
N THR A 53 1.55 4.06 -7.75
CA THR A 53 1.77 3.08 -6.68
C THR A 53 0.97 3.49 -5.45
N HIS A 54 0.07 2.61 -5.02
CA HIS A 54 -0.67 2.73 -3.77
C HIS A 54 -0.01 1.83 -2.72
N PHE A 55 0.34 2.37 -1.56
CA PHE A 55 0.94 1.61 -0.47
C PHE A 55 0.09 1.71 0.80
N PHE A 56 -0.58 0.60 1.13
CA PHE A 56 -1.42 0.43 2.31
C PHE A 56 -0.63 -0.18 3.46
N PHE A 57 -0.74 0.43 4.64
CA PHE A 57 -0.14 -0.07 5.88
C PHE A 57 -0.89 0.40 7.13
N VAL A 58 -0.67 -0.27 8.27
CA VAL A 58 -1.28 0.14 9.53
C VAL A 58 -0.67 1.46 9.98
N GLY A 59 -1.51 2.49 10.10
CA GLY A 59 -1.09 3.87 10.24
C GLY A 59 -0.98 4.39 11.66
N ASN A 60 -0.10 5.37 11.84
CA ASN A 60 -0.06 6.21 13.05
C ASN A 60 -1.38 6.99 13.18
N PRO A 61 -2.08 6.95 14.33
CA PRO A 61 -3.36 7.64 14.50
C PRO A 61 -3.25 9.17 14.44
N ARG A 62 -2.05 9.73 14.55
CA ARG A 62 -1.80 11.18 14.57
C ARG A 62 -1.34 11.76 13.25
N LEU A 63 -1.20 10.94 12.20
CA LEU A 63 -0.81 11.38 10.87
C LEU A 63 -2.02 11.41 9.93
N LYS A 64 -1.87 12.03 8.75
CA LYS A 64 -2.94 12.03 7.74
C LYS A 64 -3.19 10.60 7.21
N GLY A 65 -4.46 10.21 7.12
CA GLY A 65 -4.87 8.91 6.59
C GLY A 65 -4.39 8.63 5.16
N GLU A 66 -4.28 9.67 4.35
CA GLU A 66 -3.70 9.59 3.01
C GLU A 66 -2.63 10.68 2.83
N GLU A 67 -1.56 10.33 2.12
CA GLU A 67 -0.51 11.27 1.74
C GLU A 67 0.07 10.92 0.37
N THR A 68 0.22 11.94 -0.48
CA THR A 68 0.74 11.79 -1.84
C THR A 68 2.17 12.31 -1.93
N MET A 69 3.03 11.53 -2.57
CA MET A 69 4.47 11.79 -2.70
C MET A 69 4.94 11.51 -4.14
N ARG A 70 6.20 11.86 -4.44
CA ARG A 70 6.90 11.56 -5.72
C ARG A 70 6.07 12.02 -6.93
N ASP A 71 5.78 13.31 -7.00
CA ASP A 71 5.03 13.95 -8.09
C ASP A 71 3.68 13.28 -8.40
N GLY A 72 2.98 12.83 -7.35
CA GLY A 72 1.68 12.19 -7.49
C GLY A 72 1.72 10.69 -7.73
N ARG A 73 2.91 10.08 -7.84
CA ARG A 73 3.07 8.66 -8.20
C ARG A 73 3.00 7.70 -7.03
N LEU A 74 3.28 8.15 -5.80
CA LEU A 74 3.17 7.32 -4.59
C LEU A 74 2.08 7.84 -3.67
N ILE A 75 1.06 7.02 -3.40
CA ILE A 75 -0.01 7.34 -2.45
C ILE A 75 0.11 6.40 -1.26
N LEU A 76 0.35 6.98 -0.08
CA LEU A 76 0.41 6.28 1.20
C LEU A 76 -0.99 6.23 1.82
N HIS A 77 -1.44 5.03 2.17
CA HIS A 77 -2.72 4.78 2.83
C HIS A 77 -2.46 4.25 4.24
N ARG A 78 -2.64 5.11 5.24
CA ARG A 78 -2.50 4.81 6.68
C ARG A 78 -3.82 4.22 7.18
N TRP A 79 -3.92 2.90 7.11
CA TRP A 79 -5.11 2.14 7.46
C TRP A 79 -5.22 1.86 8.97
N CYS A 80 -6.40 1.44 9.43
CA CYS A 80 -6.69 1.10 10.82
C CYS A 80 -6.40 2.22 11.85
N GLN A 81 -6.29 3.48 11.46
CA GLN A 81 -5.87 4.58 12.37
C GLN A 81 -6.79 4.72 13.58
N TRP A 82 -8.10 4.53 13.41
CA TRP A 82 -9.07 4.57 14.51
C TRP A 82 -8.82 3.48 15.57
N ILE A 83 -8.35 2.30 15.16
CA ILE A 83 -7.93 1.22 16.07
C ILE A 83 -6.61 1.59 16.73
N SER A 84 -5.68 2.14 15.95
CA SER A 84 -4.38 2.58 16.42
C SER A 84 -4.45 3.65 17.53
N GLU A 85 -5.54 4.44 17.63
CA GLU A 85 -5.78 5.37 18.75
C GLU A 85 -5.80 4.67 20.11
N TYR A 86 -6.39 3.47 20.17
CA TYR A 86 -6.43 2.64 21.39
C TYR A 86 -5.11 1.91 21.63
N TYR A 87 -4.25 1.83 20.63
CA TYR A 87 -3.00 1.08 20.67
C TYR A 87 -1.77 1.94 20.29
N PRO A 88 -1.33 2.87 21.16
CA PRO A 88 -0.30 3.86 20.81
C PRO A 88 1.14 3.32 20.75
N LYS A 89 1.39 2.08 21.20
CA LYS A 89 2.74 1.48 21.32
C LYS A 89 3.31 0.94 19.99
N GLY A 90 2.69 1.24 18.86
CA GLY A 90 3.17 0.87 17.53
C GLY A 90 2.32 -0.18 16.82
N VAL A 91 2.81 -0.61 15.66
CA VAL A 91 2.08 -1.39 14.66
C VAL A 91 1.46 -2.68 15.21
N TYR A 92 2.22 -3.45 15.99
CA TYR A 92 1.79 -4.74 16.55
C TYR A 92 1.02 -4.63 17.87
N HIS A 93 0.89 -3.43 18.46
CA HIS A 93 0.01 -3.27 19.62
C HIS A 93 -1.45 -3.35 19.16
N GLY A 94 -2.24 -4.29 19.69
CA GLY A 94 -3.59 -4.55 19.18
C GLY A 94 -3.61 -5.20 17.79
N GLU A 95 -2.60 -6.01 17.48
CA GLU A 95 -2.42 -6.67 16.18
C GLU A 95 -3.68 -7.37 15.67
N TYR A 96 -4.36 -8.17 16.51
CA TYR A 96 -5.54 -8.93 16.09
C TYR A 96 -6.69 -8.04 15.60
N ASP A 97 -7.00 -6.96 16.31
CA ASP A 97 -8.07 -6.03 15.93
C ASP A 97 -7.75 -5.34 14.61
N LYS A 98 -6.50 -4.90 14.48
CA LYS A 98 -5.99 -4.24 13.26
C LYS A 98 -5.98 -5.21 12.08
N LEU A 99 -5.52 -6.44 12.28
CA LEU A 99 -5.45 -7.47 11.25
C LEU A 99 -6.85 -7.86 10.76
N ASN A 100 -7.80 -7.96 11.68
CA ASN A 100 -9.20 -8.21 11.35
C ASN A 100 -9.78 -7.10 10.46
N ASP A 101 -9.63 -5.83 10.88
CA ASP A 101 -10.10 -4.69 10.08
C ASP A 101 -9.38 -4.59 8.73
N PHE A 102 -8.05 -4.74 8.73
CA PHE A 102 -7.20 -4.69 7.53
C PHE A 102 -7.63 -5.73 6.48
N ASN A 103 -7.88 -6.98 6.90
CA ASN A 103 -8.29 -8.05 5.99
C ASN A 103 -9.72 -7.90 5.46
N ILE A 104 -10.63 -7.32 6.25
CA ILE A 104 -12.04 -7.21 5.87
C ILE A 104 -12.28 -5.97 5.01
N SER A 105 -11.67 -4.83 5.34
CA SER A 105 -12.02 -3.54 4.74
C SER A 105 -11.15 -3.14 3.54
N ILE A 106 -9.85 -3.48 3.51
CA ILE A 106 -8.97 -3.07 2.40
C ILE A 106 -9.36 -3.70 1.07
N PRO A 107 -9.63 -5.02 0.96
CA PRO A 107 -9.93 -5.62 -0.34
C PRO A 107 -11.13 -4.96 -1.02
N TRP A 108 -12.19 -4.65 -0.25
CA TRP A 108 -13.35 -3.92 -0.76
C TRP A 108 -12.97 -2.51 -1.20
N PHE A 109 -12.25 -1.75 -0.37
CA PHE A 109 -11.82 -0.40 -0.70
C PHE A 109 -10.98 -0.35 -1.99
N VAL A 110 -9.99 -1.25 -2.12
CA VAL A 110 -9.12 -1.35 -3.28
C VAL A 110 -9.92 -1.66 -4.54
N VAL A 111 -10.86 -2.61 -4.47
CA VAL A 111 -11.69 -2.95 -5.64
C VAL A 111 -12.54 -1.75 -6.07
N GLU A 112 -13.25 -1.13 -5.14
CA GLU A 112 -14.21 -0.07 -5.47
C GLU A 112 -13.54 1.24 -5.89
N ASN A 113 -12.42 1.61 -5.26
CA ASN A 113 -11.84 2.94 -5.42
C ASN A 113 -10.56 2.97 -6.27
N ILE A 114 -9.91 1.82 -6.51
CA ILE A 114 -8.66 1.75 -7.27
C ILE A 114 -8.83 0.88 -8.52
N VAL A 115 -9.33 -0.35 -8.38
CA VAL A 115 -9.37 -1.29 -9.51
C VAL A 115 -10.47 -0.95 -10.51
N LYS A 116 -11.71 -0.71 -10.05
CA LYS A 116 -12.82 -0.40 -10.97
C LYS A 116 -12.63 0.91 -11.77
N PRO A 117 -12.08 1.99 -11.19
CA PRO A 117 -11.86 3.24 -11.93
C PRO A 117 -10.62 3.26 -12.84
N ALA A 118 -9.71 2.28 -12.70
CA ALA A 118 -8.46 2.18 -13.47
C ALA A 118 -8.68 1.50 -14.83
#